data_AF-A0A1Y3ZPA2-F1
#
_entry.id   AF-A0A1Y3ZPA2-F1
#
_cell.length_a   1.000
_cell.length_b   1.000
_cell.length_c   1.000
_cell.angle_alpha   90.00
_cell.angle_beta   90.00
_cell.angle_gamma   90.00
#
_symmetry.space_group_name_H-M   'P 1'
#
loop_
_entity.id
_entity.type
_entity.pdbx_description
1 polymer ?
#
loop_
_entity_poly.entity_id
_entity_poly.type
_entity_poly.pdbx_seq_one_letter_code
_entity_poly.pdbx_strand_id
1 'polypeptide(L)'
;MNNWMAKRLLPHVGHGISCVTYGDSEDPSNVCIECDECGAVLVSASDFDTDMAGDYKITQRLRIGGRTLLMGHNPEDTEAPHLTCYQDVDFVGFPRFTEAIASDDYLEIVELFSQRLQQQVEAVKQQRTERGLPFAALTWEHCRKREPEESLVGKLVILKPTSLVPEYRSADYQLGYALGGFGCKPGAVGRAVFFEELYSGKRSRWDIGDILGIADLDKLPEWARARVAEHEKEANKQ
;
A
#
# COMPACT_ATOMS: atom_id res chain seq x y z
N MET A 1 14.69 -3.23 -3.61
CA MET A 1 13.93 -2.31 -2.74
C MET A 1 14.56 -0.92 -2.88
N ASN A 2 13.98 -0.05 -3.70
CA ASN A 2 14.39 1.36 -3.75
C ASN A 2 13.55 2.13 -2.72
N ASN A 3 13.83 1.93 -1.44
CA ASN A 3 13.27 2.81 -0.42
C ASN A 3 13.95 4.19 -0.64
N TRP A 4 13.17 5.17 -1.06
CA TRP A 4 13.67 6.51 -1.37
C TRP A 4 14.30 7.16 -0.13
N MET A 5 13.74 6.92 1.06
CA MET A 5 14.33 7.31 2.35
C MET A 5 15.66 6.61 2.57
N ALA A 6 15.77 5.31 2.28
CA ALA A 6 17.04 4.61 2.42
C ALA A 6 18.11 5.17 1.48
N LYS A 7 17.78 5.50 0.22
CA LYS A 7 18.74 6.13 -0.70
C LYS A 7 19.13 7.55 -0.29
N ARG A 8 18.19 8.31 0.28
CA ARG A 8 18.41 9.69 0.72
C ARG A 8 19.15 9.76 2.05
N LEU A 9 18.90 8.83 2.98
CA LEU A 9 19.44 8.86 4.35
C LEU A 9 20.68 7.99 4.54
N LEU A 10 20.86 6.86 3.83
CA LEU A 10 22.09 6.04 3.94
C LEU A 10 23.37 6.87 3.76
N PRO A 11 23.45 7.80 2.78
CA PRO A 11 24.63 8.63 2.57
C PRO A 11 24.92 9.62 3.70
N HIS A 12 24.00 9.80 4.64
CA HIS A 12 24.09 10.78 5.73
C HIS A 12 24.05 10.12 7.12
N VAL A 13 24.18 8.78 7.18
CA VAL A 13 24.29 8.08 8.46
C VAL A 13 25.58 8.52 9.16
N GLY A 14 25.43 9.16 10.32
CA GLY A 14 26.53 9.70 11.11
C GLY A 14 26.83 11.18 10.89
N HIS A 15 26.10 11.86 10.00
CA HIS A 15 26.25 13.29 9.79
C HIS A 15 25.49 14.13 10.83
N GLY A 16 25.97 15.36 11.06
CA GLY A 16 25.18 16.40 11.75
C GLY A 16 23.94 16.79 10.93
N ILE A 17 22.82 17.01 11.61
CA ILE A 17 21.54 17.41 10.99
C ILE A 17 21.00 18.61 11.75
N SER A 18 20.65 19.68 11.02
CA SER A 18 20.03 20.87 11.58
C SER A 18 18.70 21.21 10.92
N CYS A 19 17.88 21.94 11.68
CA CYS A 19 16.66 22.54 11.19
C CYS A 19 17.00 23.94 10.67
N VAL A 20 16.74 24.20 9.38
CA VAL A 20 17.08 25.44 8.69
C VAL A 20 15.81 26.11 8.17
N THR A 21 15.70 27.41 8.35
CA THR A 21 14.61 28.24 7.82
C THR A 21 15.10 29.08 6.66
N TYR A 22 14.46 28.98 5.49
CA TYR A 22 14.80 29.76 4.30
C TYR A 22 13.77 30.85 4.00
N GLY A 23 14.13 32.13 4.12
CA GLY A 23 13.21 33.25 3.85
C GLY A 23 12.55 33.79 5.11
N ASP A 24 11.34 34.36 4.99
CA ASP A 24 10.64 34.96 6.13
C ASP A 24 10.35 33.87 7.18
N SER A 25 10.86 34.10 8.40
CA SER A 25 11.00 33.09 9.47
C SER A 25 9.69 32.64 10.12
N GLU A 26 8.54 33.15 9.64
CA GLU A 26 7.21 32.84 10.17
C GLU A 26 6.40 31.90 9.26
N ASP A 27 6.89 31.60 8.03
CA ASP A 27 6.22 30.66 7.13
C ASP A 27 6.70 29.22 7.40
N PRO A 28 5.83 28.30 7.86
CA PRO A 28 6.20 26.90 8.11
C PRO A 28 6.69 26.16 6.86
N SER A 29 6.31 26.62 5.66
CA SER A 29 6.74 26.03 4.38
C SER A 29 8.23 26.28 4.07
N ASN A 30 8.85 27.20 4.80
CA ASN A 30 10.26 27.57 4.68
C ASN A 30 11.18 26.80 5.61
N VAL A 31 10.65 25.90 6.44
CA VAL A 31 11.43 25.10 7.40
C VAL A 31 11.79 23.74 6.79
N CYS A 32 13.07 23.39 6.80
CA CYS A 32 13.50 22.07 6.34
C CYS A 32 14.60 21.48 7.23
N ILE A 33 14.70 20.15 7.21
CA ILE A 33 15.78 19.44 7.88
C ILE A 33 16.86 19.19 6.84
N GLU A 34 18.07 19.67 7.10
CA GLU A 34 19.20 19.52 6.21
C GLU A 34 20.36 18.77 6.86
N CYS A 35 21.14 18.09 6.03
CA CYS A 35 22.44 17.57 6.42
C CYS A 35 23.43 18.73 6.54
N ASP A 36 23.98 18.96 7.74
CA ASP A 36 24.93 20.05 8.02
C ASP A 36 26.19 19.97 7.15
N GLU A 37 26.58 18.75 6.80
CA GLU A 37 27.83 18.49 6.10
C GLU A 37 27.74 18.69 4.59
N CYS A 38 26.56 18.53 3.98
CA CYS A 38 26.43 18.61 2.53
C CYS A 38 25.28 19.48 2.04
N GLY A 39 24.52 20.11 2.95
CA GLY A 39 23.37 20.95 2.63
C GLY A 39 22.24 20.20 1.91
N ALA A 40 22.20 18.87 2.05
CA ALA A 40 21.12 18.09 1.45
C ALA A 40 19.87 18.26 2.30
N VAL A 41 18.81 18.84 1.74
CA VAL A 41 17.48 18.77 2.34
C VAL A 41 17.11 17.29 2.50
N LEU A 42 16.93 16.84 3.73
CA LEU A 42 16.54 15.47 4.09
C LEU A 42 15.02 15.35 4.19
N VAL A 43 14.38 16.38 4.72
CA VAL A 43 12.92 16.50 4.88
C VAL A 43 12.51 17.93 4.52
N SER A 44 11.59 18.09 3.58
CA SER A 44 11.03 19.41 3.21
C SER A 44 9.78 19.74 4.02
N ALA A 45 9.35 21.00 4.04
CA ALA A 45 8.12 21.39 4.75
C ALA A 45 6.85 20.72 4.18
N SER A 46 6.80 20.44 2.87
CA SER A 46 5.71 19.66 2.28
C SER A 46 5.74 18.18 2.67
N ASP A 47 6.93 17.63 2.98
CA ASP A 47 7.06 16.33 3.64
C ASP A 47 6.61 16.39 5.12
N PHE A 48 6.60 17.58 5.74
CA PHE A 48 6.06 17.79 7.09
C PHE A 48 4.52 17.82 7.12
N ASP A 49 3.89 18.55 6.18
CA ASP A 49 2.43 18.73 6.11
C ASP A 49 1.68 17.44 5.77
N THR A 50 2.32 16.50 5.06
CA THR A 50 1.74 15.18 4.74
C THR A 50 1.78 14.19 5.91
N ASP A 51 2.31 14.62 7.05
CA ASP A 51 2.53 13.80 8.24
C ASP A 51 1.84 14.39 9.48
N MET A 52 0.66 14.98 9.28
CA MET A 52 -0.22 15.50 10.34
C MET A 52 -1.53 14.72 10.40
N ALA A 53 -2.05 14.51 11.61
CA ALA A 53 -3.39 13.98 11.87
C ALA A 53 -4.19 15.02 12.68
N GLY A 54 -4.82 15.96 11.98
CA GLY A 54 -5.30 17.19 12.62
C GLY A 54 -4.09 18.03 13.06
N ASP A 55 -4.09 18.47 14.33
CA ASP A 55 -3.00 19.26 14.91
C ASP A 55 -1.85 18.40 15.46
N TYR A 56 -1.97 17.06 15.37
CA TYR A 56 -0.96 16.13 15.85
C TYR A 56 0.06 15.79 14.78
N LYS A 57 1.34 15.97 15.10
CA LYS A 57 2.43 15.49 14.25
C LYS A 57 2.49 13.97 14.34
N ILE A 58 2.37 13.28 13.20
CA ILE A 58 2.51 11.83 13.13
C ILE A 58 3.95 11.47 13.49
N THR A 59 4.09 10.59 14.48
CA THR A 59 5.39 10.11 14.97
C THR A 59 5.64 8.66 14.57
N GLN A 60 4.57 7.86 14.41
CA GLN A 60 4.66 6.47 13.98
C GLN A 60 3.52 6.13 13.03
N ARG A 61 3.85 5.31 12.03
CA ARG A 61 2.92 4.85 11.00
C ARG A 61 3.20 3.40 10.68
N LEU A 62 2.15 2.57 10.74
CA LEU A 62 2.23 1.17 10.36
C LEU A 62 1.00 0.77 9.55
N ARG A 63 1.22 0.12 8.41
CA ARG A 63 0.15 -0.38 7.55
C ARG A 63 0.14 -1.90 7.57
N ILE A 64 -1.01 -2.48 7.92
CA ILE A 64 -1.24 -3.92 7.87
C ILE A 64 -2.74 -4.19 7.74
N GLY A 65 -3.10 -5.28 7.07
CA GLY A 65 -4.51 -5.70 7.01
C GLY A 65 -5.38 -4.75 6.19
N GLY A 66 -4.77 -3.97 5.28
CA GLY A 66 -5.47 -2.98 4.46
C GLY A 66 -5.79 -1.66 5.15
N ARG A 67 -5.38 -1.46 6.41
CA ARG A 67 -5.55 -0.21 7.17
C ARG A 67 -4.20 0.37 7.57
N THR A 68 -4.15 1.68 7.79
CA THR A 68 -2.98 2.35 8.37
C THR A 68 -3.30 2.76 9.80
N LEU A 69 -2.43 2.40 10.75
CA LEU A 69 -2.52 2.81 12.15
C LEU A 69 -1.41 3.84 12.43
N LEU A 70 -1.77 4.90 13.15
CA LEU A 70 -0.91 6.04 13.44
C LEU A 70 -0.77 6.27 14.94
N MET A 71 0.36 6.86 15.31
CA MET A 71 0.51 7.65 16.52
C MET A 71 0.92 9.07 16.16
N GLY A 72 0.48 10.03 16.97
CA GLY A 72 0.89 11.41 16.84
C GLY A 72 1.12 12.11 18.17
N HIS A 73 1.77 13.26 18.10
CA HIS A 73 2.11 14.09 19.24
C HIS A 73 1.85 15.56 18.92
N ASN A 74 1.17 16.26 19.83
CA ASN A 74 0.97 17.70 19.78
C ASN A 74 1.43 18.31 21.13
N PRO A 75 2.60 18.97 21.19
CA PRO A 75 3.09 19.58 22.44
C PRO A 75 2.29 20.83 22.86
N GLU A 76 1.47 21.41 21.98
CA GLU A 76 0.64 22.58 22.29
C GLU A 76 -0.69 22.18 22.96
N ASP A 77 -1.11 20.92 22.78
CA ASP A 77 -2.25 20.36 23.50
C ASP A 77 -1.81 19.89 24.88
N THR A 78 -2.16 20.66 25.90
CA THR A 78 -1.78 20.36 27.28
C THR A 78 -2.70 19.36 27.97
N GLU A 79 -3.87 19.05 27.40
CA GLU A 79 -4.85 18.11 27.95
C GLU A 79 -4.72 16.71 27.33
N ALA A 80 -4.35 16.62 26.05
CA ALA A 80 -4.23 15.36 25.33
C ALA A 80 -3.12 15.39 24.27
N PRO A 81 -1.84 15.54 24.65
CA PRO A 81 -0.71 15.65 23.72
C PRO A 81 -0.44 14.41 22.86
N HIS A 82 -0.94 13.22 23.23
CA HIS A 82 -0.66 11.97 22.52
C HIS A 82 -1.90 11.43 21.83
N LEU A 83 -1.76 10.98 20.58
CA LEU A 83 -2.87 10.49 19.74
C LEU A 83 -2.58 9.09 19.19
N THR A 84 -3.61 8.24 19.10
CA THR A 84 -3.65 7.12 18.15
C THR A 84 -4.94 7.08 17.34
N CYS A 85 -4.84 6.80 16.04
CA CYS A 85 -5.97 6.72 15.13
C CYS A 85 -5.68 5.80 13.94
N TYR A 86 -6.74 5.41 13.23
CA TYR A 86 -6.59 4.82 11.90
C TYR A 86 -6.58 5.91 10.83
N GLN A 87 -5.86 5.67 9.75
CA GLN A 87 -5.88 6.48 8.54
C GLN A 87 -6.31 5.63 7.35
N ASP A 88 -7.38 6.08 6.71
CA ASP A 88 -7.83 5.60 5.41
C ASP A 88 -7.91 6.78 4.42
N VAL A 89 -8.20 6.49 3.14
CA VAL A 89 -8.45 7.53 2.13
C VAL A 89 -9.91 7.48 1.72
N ASP A 90 -10.52 8.65 1.54
CA ASP A 90 -11.88 8.73 1.01
C ASP A 90 -11.91 8.52 -0.52
N PHE A 91 -13.11 8.63 -1.11
CA PHE A 91 -13.30 8.42 -2.55
C PHE A 91 -12.63 9.48 -3.44
N VAL A 92 -12.28 10.65 -2.88
CA VAL A 92 -11.58 11.75 -3.57
C VAL A 92 -10.07 11.69 -3.34
N GLY A 93 -9.62 10.84 -2.41
CA GLY A 93 -8.21 10.65 -2.08
C GLY A 93 -7.74 11.49 -0.90
N PHE A 94 -8.65 12.12 -0.15
CA PHE A 94 -8.28 12.83 1.07
C PHE A 94 -8.09 11.87 2.25
N PRO A 95 -7.10 12.10 3.11
CA PRO A 95 -6.89 11.30 4.31
C PRO A 95 -8.08 11.49 5.27
N ARG A 96 -8.56 10.37 5.81
CA ARG A 96 -9.56 10.33 6.87
C ARG A 96 -8.97 9.66 8.08
N PHE A 97 -9.08 10.33 9.22
CA PHE A 97 -8.68 9.79 10.50
C PHE A 97 -9.91 9.29 11.24
N THR A 98 -9.89 8.02 11.65
CA THR A 98 -11.02 7.35 12.30
C THR A 98 -10.59 6.73 13.61
N GLU A 99 -11.56 6.56 14.52
CA GLU A 99 -11.34 5.99 15.86
C GLU A 99 -10.18 6.68 16.61
N ALA A 100 -10.08 8.00 16.42
CA ALA A 100 -9.06 8.82 17.04
C ALA A 100 -9.27 8.89 18.55
N ILE A 101 -8.24 8.54 19.32
CA ILE A 101 -8.23 8.62 20.78
C ILE A 101 -6.96 9.36 21.17
N ALA A 102 -7.10 10.42 21.95
CA ALA A 102 -6.01 11.19 22.50
C ALA A 102 -6.02 11.14 24.04
N SER A 103 -4.84 11.25 24.65
CA SER A 103 -4.62 11.19 26.10
C SER A 103 -3.36 11.98 26.47
N ASP A 104 -3.26 12.42 27.71
CA ASP A 104 -2.03 12.93 28.32
C ASP A 104 -1.07 11.80 28.75
N ASP A 105 -1.57 10.58 28.89
CA ASP A 105 -0.74 9.41 29.17
C ASP A 105 -0.24 8.75 27.87
N TYR A 106 1.05 8.95 27.59
CA TYR A 106 1.74 8.31 26.47
C TYR A 106 1.63 6.77 26.49
N LEU A 107 1.69 6.16 27.67
CA LEU A 107 1.65 4.70 27.80
C LEU A 107 0.28 4.16 27.41
N GLU A 108 -0.81 4.81 27.82
CA GLU A 108 -2.17 4.42 27.42
C GLU A 108 -2.33 4.44 25.89
N ILE A 109 -1.80 5.46 25.21
CA ILE A 109 -1.84 5.56 23.76
C ILE A 109 -1.00 4.47 23.09
N VAL A 110 0.19 4.17 23.60
CA VAL A 110 1.05 3.08 23.11
C VAL A 110 0.38 1.72 23.30
N GLU A 111 -0.27 1.49 24.44
CA GLU A 111 -1.00 0.26 24.74
C GLU A 111 -2.18 0.07 23.76
N LEU A 112 -2.99 1.11 23.56
CA LEU A 112 -4.09 1.08 22.61
C LEU A 112 -3.60 0.86 21.18
N PHE A 113 -2.54 1.55 20.76
CA PHE A 113 -1.90 1.34 19.46
C PHE A 113 -1.46 -0.13 19.30
N SER A 114 -0.82 -0.70 20.32
CA SER A 114 -0.34 -2.07 20.30
C SER A 114 -1.48 -3.08 20.22
N GLN A 115 -2.58 -2.86 20.97
CA GLN A 115 -3.78 -3.69 20.92
C GLN A 115 -4.43 -3.66 19.53
N ARG A 116 -4.58 -2.46 18.94
CA ARG A 116 -5.13 -2.28 17.58
C ARG A 116 -4.27 -2.93 16.51
N LEU A 117 -2.95 -2.83 16.63
CA LEU A 117 -2.01 -3.52 15.75
C LEU A 117 -2.17 -5.03 15.85
N GLN A 118 -2.22 -5.56 17.08
CA GLN A 118 -2.40 -7.00 17.31
C GLN A 118 -3.71 -7.52 16.71
N GLN A 119 -4.81 -6.76 16.83
CA GLN A 119 -6.08 -7.11 16.20
C GLN A 119 -5.97 -7.21 14.67
N GLN A 120 -5.27 -6.28 14.02
CA GLN A 120 -5.06 -6.36 12.57
C GLN A 120 -4.17 -7.54 12.17
N VAL A 121 -3.12 -7.83 12.95
CA VAL A 121 -2.26 -9.00 12.74
C VAL A 121 -3.07 -10.29 12.83
N GLU A 122 -3.92 -10.44 13.84
CA GLU A 122 -4.75 -11.62 14.01
C GLU A 122 -5.81 -11.75 12.89
N ALA A 123 -6.40 -10.65 12.44
CA ALA A 123 -7.31 -10.66 11.30
C ALA A 123 -6.62 -11.16 10.01
N VAL A 124 -5.38 -10.71 9.74
CA VAL A 124 -4.59 -11.18 8.59
C VAL A 124 -4.23 -12.65 8.72
N LYS A 125 -3.86 -13.12 9.93
CA LYS A 125 -3.59 -14.53 10.18
C LYS A 125 -4.83 -15.38 9.93
N GLN A 126 -5.98 -14.98 10.47
CA GLN A 126 -7.23 -15.67 10.27
C GLN A 126 -7.58 -15.75 8.78
N GLN A 127 -7.47 -14.65 8.04
CA GLN A 127 -7.72 -14.64 6.59
C GLN A 127 -6.81 -15.62 5.85
N ARG A 128 -5.52 -15.72 6.22
CA ARG A 128 -4.59 -16.69 5.63
C ARG A 128 -4.99 -18.13 5.94
N THR A 129 -5.39 -18.40 7.18
CA THR A 129 -5.87 -19.72 7.60
C THR A 129 -7.14 -20.11 6.87
N GLU A 130 -8.10 -19.19 6.72
CA GLU A 130 -9.35 -19.39 5.97
C GLU A 130 -9.08 -19.71 4.50
N ARG A 131 -8.08 -19.03 3.89
CA ARG A 131 -7.69 -19.33 2.52
C ARG A 131 -7.04 -20.69 2.39
N GLY A 132 -6.21 -21.09 3.36
CA GLY A 132 -5.58 -22.41 3.41
C GLY A 132 -4.61 -22.68 2.25
N LEU A 133 -4.12 -21.63 1.59
CA LEU A 133 -3.23 -21.73 0.42
C LEU A 133 -1.77 -21.40 0.78
N PRO A 134 -0.78 -21.97 0.05
CA PRO A 134 0.62 -21.65 0.26
C PRO A 134 0.90 -20.16 0.07
N PHE A 135 1.68 -19.57 0.98
CA PHE A 135 2.13 -18.20 0.86
C PHE A 135 3.32 -18.09 -0.11
N ALA A 136 3.04 -18.29 -1.40
CA ALA A 136 4.03 -18.25 -2.48
C ALA A 136 3.58 -17.29 -3.58
N ALA A 137 4.50 -16.44 -4.02
CA ALA A 137 4.24 -15.44 -5.04
C ALA A 137 4.46 -16.00 -6.45
N LEU A 138 3.59 -15.63 -7.39
CA LEU A 138 3.78 -15.86 -8.82
C LEU A 138 4.74 -14.82 -9.39
N THR A 139 5.62 -15.29 -10.26
CA THR A 139 6.66 -14.54 -10.96
C THR A 139 6.47 -14.63 -12.48
N TRP A 140 7.35 -13.97 -13.24
CA TRP A 140 7.34 -13.98 -14.71
C TRP A 140 7.35 -15.39 -15.32
N GLU A 141 7.90 -16.39 -14.63
CA GLU A 141 7.92 -17.77 -15.08
C GLU A 141 6.52 -18.34 -15.27
N HIS A 142 5.55 -17.84 -14.49
CA HIS A 142 4.13 -18.21 -14.53
C HIS A 142 3.34 -17.42 -15.57
N CYS A 143 3.99 -16.51 -16.31
CA CYS A 143 3.37 -15.77 -17.39
C CYS A 143 3.68 -16.45 -18.73
N ARG A 144 2.71 -16.38 -19.64
CA ARG A 144 2.96 -16.71 -21.05
C ARG A 144 3.41 -15.47 -21.81
N LYS A 145 4.01 -15.69 -22.98
CA LYS A 145 4.30 -14.60 -23.91
C LYS A 145 2.99 -13.93 -24.35
N ARG A 146 2.98 -12.61 -24.30
CA ARG A 146 1.89 -11.74 -24.78
C ARG A 146 2.31 -11.16 -26.12
N GLU A 147 1.44 -11.23 -27.12
CA GLU A 147 1.68 -10.55 -28.41
C GLU A 147 1.50 -9.03 -28.24
N PRO A 148 2.25 -8.18 -28.98
CA PRO A 148 2.25 -6.73 -28.74
C PRO A 148 0.85 -6.08 -28.81
N GLU A 149 0.02 -6.57 -29.73
CA GLU A 149 -1.35 -6.10 -29.96
C GLU A 149 -2.41 -6.89 -29.18
N GLU A 150 -2.01 -7.84 -28.33
CA GLU A 150 -2.96 -8.66 -27.58
C GLU A 150 -3.58 -7.87 -26.44
N SER A 151 -4.92 -7.81 -26.41
CA SER A 151 -5.70 -7.22 -25.32
C SER A 151 -5.68 -8.10 -24.07
N LEU A 152 -5.65 -7.49 -22.89
CA LEU A 152 -5.84 -8.20 -21.62
C LEU A 152 -7.30 -8.52 -21.32
N VAL A 153 -8.26 -7.90 -22.02
CA VAL A 153 -9.69 -8.05 -21.70
C VAL A 153 -10.11 -9.52 -21.78
N GLY A 154 -10.76 -10.00 -20.72
CA GLY A 154 -11.21 -11.40 -20.54
C GLY A 154 -10.09 -12.39 -20.22
N LYS A 155 -8.83 -11.96 -20.12
CA LYS A 155 -7.69 -12.84 -19.84
C LYS A 155 -7.44 -12.94 -18.33
N LEU A 156 -7.00 -14.11 -17.90
CA LEU A 156 -6.43 -14.30 -16.57
C LEU A 156 -5.06 -13.63 -16.52
N VAL A 157 -4.92 -12.63 -15.66
CA VAL A 157 -3.70 -11.85 -15.48
C VAL A 157 -3.14 -12.06 -14.07
N ILE A 158 -1.84 -11.80 -13.94
CA ILE A 158 -1.10 -11.89 -12.68
C ILE A 158 -0.69 -10.48 -12.27
N LEU A 159 -0.97 -10.07 -11.05
CA LEU A 159 -0.45 -8.83 -10.46
C LEU A 159 1.03 -9.01 -10.05
N LYS A 160 1.82 -7.95 -10.16
CA LYS A 160 3.19 -7.93 -9.64
C LYS A 160 3.15 -8.09 -8.12
N PRO A 161 3.96 -9.00 -7.53
CA PRO A 161 4.04 -9.10 -6.07
C PRO A 161 4.39 -7.76 -5.40
N THR A 162 5.18 -6.92 -6.08
CA THR A 162 5.60 -5.61 -5.57
C THR A 162 4.50 -4.56 -5.54
N SER A 163 3.44 -4.72 -6.35
CA SER A 163 2.27 -3.83 -6.33
C SER A 163 1.32 -4.18 -5.18
N LEU A 164 1.49 -5.36 -4.58
CA LEU A 164 0.74 -5.79 -3.40
C LEU A 164 1.54 -5.49 -2.12
N VAL A 165 0.80 -5.16 -1.06
CA VAL A 165 1.38 -5.05 0.28
C VAL A 165 1.91 -6.42 0.74
N PRO A 166 2.98 -6.45 1.57
CA PRO A 166 3.71 -7.69 1.87
C PRO A 166 2.84 -8.86 2.34
N GLU A 167 1.78 -8.58 3.09
CA GLU A 167 0.89 -9.59 3.64
C GLU A 167 -0.01 -10.28 2.61
N TYR A 168 -0.16 -9.71 1.41
CA TYR A 168 -1.03 -10.20 0.32
C TYR A 168 -0.27 -10.58 -0.95
N ARG A 169 1.02 -10.94 -0.86
CA ARG A 169 1.85 -11.25 -2.05
C ARG A 169 1.74 -12.67 -2.58
N SER A 170 0.81 -13.47 -2.06
CA SER A 170 0.62 -14.85 -2.50
C SER A 170 -0.25 -14.96 -3.75
N ALA A 171 -0.12 -16.08 -4.46
CA ALA A 171 -0.75 -16.35 -5.76
C ALA A 171 -2.27 -16.10 -5.77
N ASP A 172 -2.94 -16.37 -4.66
CA ASP A 172 -4.38 -16.19 -4.48
C ASP A 172 -4.86 -14.73 -4.52
N TYR A 173 -4.00 -13.78 -4.15
CA TYR A 173 -4.27 -12.34 -4.30
C TYR A 173 -3.75 -11.78 -5.63
N GLN A 174 -2.86 -12.50 -6.32
CA GLN A 174 -2.26 -12.03 -7.57
C GLN A 174 -3.08 -12.38 -8.81
N LEU A 175 -3.84 -13.48 -8.78
CA LEU A 175 -4.57 -14.00 -9.92
C LEU A 175 -5.96 -13.39 -10.05
N GLY A 176 -6.32 -12.97 -11.25
CA GLY A 176 -7.66 -12.50 -11.55
C GLY A 176 -7.88 -12.15 -13.01
N TYR A 177 -9.14 -11.94 -13.39
CA TYR A 177 -9.52 -11.62 -14.76
C TYR A 177 -9.51 -10.12 -15.01
N ALA A 178 -8.88 -9.71 -16.10
CA ALA A 178 -8.95 -8.33 -16.56
C ALA A 178 -10.27 -8.10 -17.31
N LEU A 179 -11.26 -7.50 -16.63
CA LEU A 179 -12.60 -7.27 -17.17
C LEU A 179 -12.65 -6.15 -18.23
N GLY A 180 -11.71 -5.20 -18.19
CA GLY A 180 -11.76 -4.04 -19.07
C GLY A 180 -10.88 -2.89 -18.63
N GLY A 181 -11.12 -1.71 -19.20
CA GLY A 181 -10.36 -0.49 -18.94
C GLY A 181 -9.35 -0.18 -20.05
N PHE A 182 -8.94 1.08 -20.14
CA PHE A 182 -8.03 1.54 -21.18
C PHE A 182 -6.65 0.87 -21.09
N GLY A 183 -6.17 0.54 -19.89
CA GLY A 183 -4.89 -0.13 -19.67
C GLY A 183 -4.83 -1.54 -20.25
N CYS A 184 -5.98 -2.17 -20.50
CA CYS A 184 -6.03 -3.50 -21.13
C CYS A 184 -5.75 -3.47 -22.63
N LYS A 185 -5.96 -2.32 -23.29
CA LYS A 185 -5.88 -2.18 -24.75
C LYS A 185 -4.52 -1.61 -25.17
N PRO A 186 -3.80 -2.26 -26.10
CA PRO A 186 -2.59 -1.69 -26.69
C PRO A 186 -2.87 -0.33 -27.32
N GLY A 187 -1.95 0.63 -27.15
CA GLY A 187 -2.03 1.96 -27.76
C GLY A 187 -3.03 2.93 -27.11
N ALA A 188 -3.80 2.52 -26.10
CA ALA A 188 -4.66 3.43 -25.36
C ALA A 188 -3.85 4.29 -24.36
N VAL A 189 -4.28 5.54 -24.15
CA VAL A 189 -3.62 6.49 -23.24
C VAL A 189 -3.87 6.16 -21.77
N GLY A 190 -5.06 5.63 -21.46
CA GLY A 190 -5.46 5.34 -20.07
C GLY A 190 -4.79 4.09 -19.52
N ARG A 191 -4.51 4.08 -18.22
CA ARG A 191 -3.75 3.01 -17.55
C ARG A 191 -4.62 2.00 -16.78
N ALA A 192 -5.90 2.30 -16.59
CA ALA A 192 -6.78 1.52 -15.73
C ALA A 192 -7.07 0.12 -16.28
N VAL A 193 -6.96 -0.88 -15.41
CA VAL A 193 -7.34 -2.28 -15.62
C VAL A 193 -8.35 -2.64 -14.53
N PHE A 194 -9.58 -2.95 -14.92
CA PHE A 194 -10.58 -3.50 -14.00
C PHE A 194 -10.31 -4.98 -13.81
N PHE A 195 -10.11 -5.39 -12.57
CA PHE A 195 -9.63 -6.71 -12.20
C PHE A 195 -10.66 -7.39 -11.30
N GLU A 196 -10.94 -8.66 -11.55
CA GLU A 196 -11.75 -9.52 -10.69
C GLU A 196 -10.88 -10.66 -10.14
N GLU A 197 -10.66 -10.67 -8.83
CA GLU A 197 -9.80 -11.66 -8.16
C GLU A 197 -10.34 -13.09 -8.36
N LEU A 198 -9.49 -14.01 -8.81
CA LEU A 198 -9.87 -15.40 -9.09
C LEU A 198 -10.36 -16.13 -7.83
N TYR A 199 -9.74 -15.86 -6.68
CA TYR A 199 -10.05 -16.59 -5.46
C TYR A 199 -11.38 -16.13 -4.83
N SER A 200 -11.60 -14.82 -4.70
CA SER A 200 -12.75 -14.28 -3.97
C SER A 200 -13.81 -13.58 -4.84
N GLY A 201 -13.58 -13.44 -6.15
CA GLY A 201 -14.47 -12.70 -7.06
C GLY A 201 -14.54 -11.19 -6.79
N LYS A 202 -13.62 -10.64 -5.97
CA LYS A 202 -13.65 -9.22 -5.60
C LYS A 202 -13.16 -8.38 -6.77
N ARG A 203 -13.89 -7.31 -7.06
CA ARG A 203 -13.52 -6.35 -8.10
C ARG A 203 -12.64 -5.23 -7.54
N SER A 204 -11.59 -4.90 -8.28
CA SER A 204 -10.67 -3.82 -7.96
C SER A 204 -10.16 -3.15 -9.25
N ARG A 205 -9.50 -2.01 -9.10
CA ARG A 205 -8.89 -1.28 -10.20
C ARG A 205 -7.38 -1.22 -9.98
N TRP A 206 -6.64 -1.60 -11.00
CA TRP A 206 -5.18 -1.56 -11.04
C TRP A 206 -4.68 -0.72 -12.20
N ASP A 207 -3.40 -0.36 -12.19
CA ASP A 207 -2.74 0.15 -13.38
C ASP A 207 -2.19 -1.01 -14.22
N ILE A 208 -2.09 -0.80 -15.54
CA ILE A 208 -1.35 -1.70 -16.42
C ILE A 208 0.11 -1.92 -15.95
N GLY A 209 0.69 -0.92 -15.28
CA GLY A 209 2.01 -1.02 -14.66
C GLY A 209 2.09 -2.01 -13.49
N ASP A 210 0.96 -2.33 -12.86
CA ASP A 210 0.86 -3.31 -11.77
C ASP A 210 0.65 -4.73 -12.27
N ILE A 211 0.25 -4.89 -13.53
CA ILE A 211 0.10 -6.20 -14.15
C ILE A 211 1.50 -6.75 -14.48
N LEU A 212 1.77 -7.96 -14.00
CA LEU A 212 2.95 -8.74 -14.37
C LEU A 212 2.77 -9.25 -15.80
N GLY A 213 1.74 -10.04 -16.07
CA GLY A 213 1.49 -10.55 -17.41
C GLY A 213 0.22 -11.40 -17.48
N ILE A 214 0.02 -12.04 -18.64
CA ILE A 214 -1.05 -13.01 -18.82
C ILE A 214 -0.59 -14.35 -18.23
N ALA A 215 -1.44 -14.97 -17.41
CA ALA A 215 -1.13 -16.23 -16.77
C ALA A 215 -0.96 -17.37 -17.79
N ASP A 216 0.04 -18.22 -17.55
CA ASP A 216 0.26 -19.47 -18.26
C ASP A 216 -0.37 -20.62 -17.46
N LEU A 217 -1.52 -21.12 -17.91
CA LEU A 217 -2.32 -22.10 -17.16
C LEU A 217 -1.51 -23.36 -16.80
N ASP A 218 -0.59 -23.80 -17.65
CA ASP A 218 0.19 -25.02 -17.42
C ASP A 218 1.17 -24.90 -16.26
N LYS A 219 1.57 -23.66 -15.95
CA LYS A 219 2.55 -23.34 -14.90
C LYS A 219 1.90 -22.85 -13.61
N LEU A 220 0.58 -22.70 -13.58
CA LEU A 220 -0.12 -22.28 -12.37
C LEU A 220 -0.22 -23.41 -11.32
N PRO A 221 -0.29 -23.06 -10.03
CA PRO A 221 -0.64 -24.01 -8.98
C PRO A 221 -1.95 -24.75 -9.27
N GLU A 222 -2.06 -25.98 -8.77
CA GLU A 222 -3.21 -26.85 -9.03
C GLU A 222 -4.55 -26.23 -8.61
N TRP A 223 -4.59 -25.61 -7.43
CA TRP A 223 -5.79 -24.93 -6.93
C TRP A 223 -6.27 -23.82 -7.89
N ALA A 224 -5.35 -23.09 -8.52
CA ALA A 224 -5.67 -21.99 -9.42
C ALA A 224 -6.26 -22.53 -10.73
N ARG A 225 -5.68 -23.60 -11.28
CA ARG A 225 -6.23 -24.28 -12.46
C ARG A 225 -7.63 -24.82 -12.21
N ALA A 226 -7.87 -25.40 -11.03
CA ALA A 226 -9.19 -25.89 -10.64
C ALA A 226 -10.22 -24.76 -10.60
N ARG A 227 -9.88 -23.61 -9.98
CA ARG A 227 -10.74 -22.42 -9.93
C ARG A 227 -11.05 -21.83 -11.31
N VAL A 228 -10.06 -21.78 -12.21
CA VAL A 228 -10.27 -21.34 -13.60
C VAL A 228 -11.29 -22.24 -14.30
N ALA A 229 -11.16 -23.56 -14.16
CA ALA A 229 -12.07 -24.51 -14.78
C ALA A 229 -13.51 -24.43 -14.21
N GLU A 230 -13.66 -24.08 -12.92
CA GLU A 230 -14.97 -23.79 -12.32
C GLU A 230 -15.59 -22.53 -12.92
N HIS A 231 -14.81 -21.45 -13.01
CA HIS A 231 -15.26 -20.17 -13.56
C HIS A 231 -15.70 -20.29 -15.03
N GLU A 232 -14.94 -21.04 -15.85
CA GLU A 232 -15.30 -21.31 -17.25
C GLU A 232 -16.62 -22.12 -17.39
N LYS A 233 -16.88 -23.05 -16.47
CA LYS A 233 -18.14 -23.81 -16.45
C LYS A 233 -19.33 -22.94 -16.06
N GLU A 234 -19.14 -21.98 -15.19
CA GLU A 234 -20.20 -21.03 -14.79
C GLU A 234 -20.51 -20.04 -15.92
N ALA A 235 -19.48 -19.52 -16.59
CA ALA A 235 -19.64 -18.63 -17.74
C ALA A 235 -20.37 -19.30 -18.93
N ASN A 236 -20.16 -20.61 -19.15
CA ASN A 236 -20.83 -21.36 -20.23
C ASN A 236 -22.28 -21.78 -19.92
N LYS A 237 -22.78 -21.50 -18.70
CA LYS A 237 -24.18 -21.76 -18.31
C LYS A 237 -25.08 -20.53 -18.45
N GLN A 238 -24.50 -19.35 -18.69
CA GLN A 238 -25.21 -18.08 -18.96
C GLN A 238 -25.35 -17.86 -20.47
#